data_AF-A0A662KSA1-F1
#
_entry.id   AF-A0A662KSA1-F1
#
_cell.length_a   1.000
_cell.length_b   1.000
_cell.length_c   1.000
_cell.angle_alpha   90.00
_cell.angle_beta   90.00
_cell.angle_gamma   90.00
#
_symmetry.space_group_name_H-M   'P 1'
#
loop_
_entity.id
_entity.type
_entity.pdbx_description
1 polymer ?
#
loop_
_entity_poly.entity_id
_entity_poly.type
_entity_poly.pdbx_seq_one_letter_code
_entity_poly.pdbx_strand_id
1 'polypeptide(L)'
;MERDKLYSMIDNKLKLCLRLYSFKESFEEIEKLVRKKKALPKTFETKGYYTRKATFRKILKLLTNTRETIKIPIFEDGSWMILTKDSNVADIHMLDVSYSTKQRVFQDVKEGYYLITSKSYYSSDRLVCLTDCQKPEETQEWLMLYENIVALYEKYRYANEFQSRSILYHDGTVTREMLKKKLKEFQKLAKEVEEAEKEEKRKLKEAFQNKIKITQTEKTTQVWIDALDNHTYEVEISPPIKVKKERFKNYVYLHRYQQSNLKYIQNSTFWSSFWGFLSELTNKTLKVKIDNAQPVDILFQEQVNKLGLRSITTYCNKKRVSRYDLNQSLYDYFYDGQPLVIKSSNAPTVVPEDHAKELRLKKERELLEKGLTGRLYDLEGEIPVKLLFKKEGKKWYLTIGEYEYHLKGGKATIKRLESVLKGTAQTYRARYSTEELYTRLSDILGEEDALKILEVIKEYGKLLQALEKK
;
A
#
# COMPACT_ATOMS: atom_id res chain seq x y z
N MET A 1 -6.10 20.68 26.34
CA MET A 1 -7.56 20.48 26.20
C MET A 1 -7.99 19.59 27.34
N GLU A 2 -8.87 20.06 28.22
CA GLU A 2 -9.24 19.29 29.43
C GLU A 2 -9.96 17.98 29.08
N ARG A 3 -9.79 16.98 29.96
CA ARG A 3 -10.34 15.62 29.80
C ARG A 3 -11.84 15.64 29.56
N ASP A 4 -12.53 16.55 30.24
CA ASP A 4 -13.99 16.57 30.35
C ASP A 4 -14.65 17.18 29.11
N LYS A 5 -13.96 18.11 28.43
CA LYS A 5 -14.35 18.59 27.10
C LYS A 5 -14.28 17.47 26.05
N LEU A 6 -13.29 16.58 26.15
CA LEU A 6 -13.21 15.40 25.28
C LEU A 6 -14.33 14.38 25.56
N TYR A 7 -14.66 14.12 26.83
CA TYR A 7 -15.80 13.25 27.17
C TYR A 7 -17.13 13.83 26.71
N SER A 8 -17.39 15.12 26.94
CA SER A 8 -18.58 15.82 26.43
C SER A 8 -18.76 15.65 24.91
N MET A 9 -17.69 15.78 24.11
CA MET A 9 -17.75 15.54 22.66
C MET A 9 -18.05 14.08 22.28
N ILE A 10 -17.50 13.10 23.01
CA ILE A 10 -17.73 11.67 22.76
C ILE A 10 -19.18 11.30 23.14
N ASP A 11 -19.64 11.75 24.31
CA ASP A 11 -20.97 11.47 24.83
C ASP A 11 -22.05 12.12 23.95
N ASN A 12 -21.86 13.36 23.51
CA ASN A 12 -22.76 14.04 22.58
C ASN A 12 -22.81 13.33 21.22
N LYS A 13 -21.69 12.78 20.71
CA LYS A 13 -21.71 11.99 19.48
C LYS A 13 -22.49 10.68 19.66
N LEU A 14 -22.38 10.02 20.82
CA LEU A 14 -23.14 8.80 21.08
C LEU A 14 -24.65 9.11 21.21
N LYS A 15 -25.04 10.15 21.96
CA LYS A 15 -26.43 10.64 22.05
C LYS A 15 -27.02 10.93 20.66
N LEU A 16 -26.28 11.64 19.81
CA LEU A 16 -26.72 11.95 18.44
C LEU A 16 -26.85 10.68 17.58
N CYS A 17 -25.95 9.70 17.75
CA CYS A 17 -26.02 8.42 17.04
C CYS A 17 -27.24 7.58 17.46
N LEU A 18 -27.54 7.50 18.76
CA LEU A 18 -28.71 6.76 19.25
C LEU A 18 -30.01 7.35 18.67
N ARG A 19 -30.14 8.69 18.65
CA ARG A 19 -31.25 9.43 18.01
C ARG A 19 -31.32 9.19 16.49
N LEU A 20 -30.29 9.56 15.72
CA LEU A 20 -30.29 9.56 14.24
C LEU A 20 -30.45 8.19 13.57
N TYR A 21 -30.29 7.10 14.32
CA TYR A 21 -30.35 5.74 13.80
C TYR A 21 -31.36 4.84 14.51
N SER A 22 -32.22 5.41 15.37
CA SER A 22 -33.37 4.72 15.96
C SER A 22 -32.96 3.47 16.76
N PHE A 23 -32.05 3.66 17.72
CA PHE A 23 -31.79 2.67 18.78
C PHE A 23 -32.94 2.66 19.80
N LYS A 24 -33.06 1.58 20.59
CA LYS A 24 -34.08 1.49 21.65
C LYS A 24 -33.57 2.10 22.97
N GLU A 25 -32.26 2.00 23.17
CA GLU A 25 -31.56 2.36 24.39
C GLU A 25 -31.23 3.85 24.43
N SER A 26 -31.56 4.54 25.53
CA SER A 26 -31.11 5.92 25.76
C SER A 26 -29.61 5.96 26.11
N PHE A 27 -29.01 7.15 26.05
CA PHE A 27 -27.63 7.32 26.53
C PHE A 27 -27.55 7.11 28.05
N GLU A 28 -28.59 7.54 28.76
CA GLU A 28 -28.72 7.55 30.21
C GLU A 28 -28.74 6.12 30.79
N GLU A 29 -29.30 5.15 30.05
CA GLU A 29 -29.21 3.72 30.37
C GLU A 29 -27.77 3.17 30.26
N ILE A 30 -27.04 3.58 29.22
CA ILE A 30 -25.71 3.02 28.88
C ILE A 30 -24.53 3.83 29.44
N GLU A 31 -24.76 5.02 30.01
CA GLU A 31 -23.73 5.93 30.51
C GLU A 31 -22.77 5.22 31.49
N LYS A 32 -23.32 4.40 32.38
CA LYS A 32 -22.56 3.60 33.37
C LYS A 32 -21.67 2.53 32.73
N LEU A 33 -21.91 2.14 31.47
CA LEU A 33 -21.04 1.26 30.69
C LEU A 33 -19.95 2.07 29.98
N VAL A 34 -20.34 3.17 29.31
CA VAL A 34 -19.41 4.00 28.51
C VAL A 34 -18.40 4.75 29.38
N ARG A 35 -18.77 5.15 30.60
CA ARG A 35 -17.86 5.82 31.55
C ARG A 35 -17.03 4.84 32.42
N LYS A 36 -17.12 3.52 32.18
CA LYS A 36 -16.53 2.44 33.01
C LYS A 36 -15.02 2.22 32.80
N LYS A 37 -14.19 3.12 33.32
CA LYS A 37 -12.72 2.92 33.37
C LYS A 37 -12.33 1.92 34.47
N LYS A 38 -12.29 0.62 34.18
CA LYS A 38 -11.71 -0.40 35.10
C LYS A 38 -10.68 -1.36 34.50
N ALA A 39 -10.51 -1.39 33.17
CA ALA A 39 -9.43 -2.09 32.51
C ALA A 39 -8.76 -1.18 31.47
N LEU A 40 -7.45 -1.31 31.28
CA LEU A 40 -6.78 -0.82 30.09
C LEU A 40 -6.88 -1.89 29.00
N PRO A 41 -7.22 -1.56 27.75
CA PRO A 41 -7.28 -2.54 26.68
C PRO A 41 -5.86 -3.07 26.37
N LYS A 42 -5.75 -4.35 26.04
CA LYS A 42 -4.45 -4.99 25.78
C LYS A 42 -3.95 -4.59 24.39
N THR A 43 -2.80 -3.91 24.33
CA THR A 43 -2.24 -3.38 23.08
C THR A 43 -0.88 -3.98 22.73
N PHE A 44 -0.64 -4.19 21.45
CA PHE A 44 0.65 -4.62 20.89
C PHE A 44 1.00 -3.81 19.63
N GLU A 45 2.25 -3.86 19.20
CA GLU A 45 2.72 -3.20 17.98
C GLU A 45 2.86 -4.21 16.84
N THR A 46 2.28 -3.90 15.69
CA THR A 46 2.47 -4.71 14.48
C THR A 46 3.79 -4.34 13.83
N LYS A 47 4.67 -5.31 13.57
CA LYS A 47 5.91 -5.11 12.79
C LYS A 47 5.57 -4.87 11.30
N GLY A 48 6.57 -4.51 10.50
CA GLY A 48 6.42 -4.28 9.06
C GLY A 48 6.40 -2.80 8.64
N TYR A 49 6.10 -2.53 7.37
CA TYR A 49 6.26 -1.21 6.72
C TYR A 49 5.38 -0.09 7.33
N TYR A 50 4.25 -0.45 7.94
CA TYR A 50 3.41 0.48 8.70
C TYR A 50 3.23 -0.07 10.12
N THR A 51 4.09 0.37 11.06
CA THR A 51 3.92 0.06 12.48
C THR A 51 2.59 0.64 12.98
N ARG A 52 1.60 -0.22 13.25
CA ARG A 52 0.31 0.17 13.80
C ARG A 52 0.17 -0.41 15.21
N LYS A 53 -0.47 0.36 16.09
CA LYS A 53 -0.85 -0.13 17.42
C LYS A 53 -2.16 -0.90 17.30
N ALA A 54 -2.08 -2.22 17.46
CA ALA A 54 -3.22 -3.11 17.52
C ALA A 54 -3.70 -3.28 18.97
N THR A 55 -5.00 -3.45 19.15
CA THR A 55 -5.68 -3.32 20.46
C THR A 55 -6.81 -4.34 20.56
N PHE A 56 -6.68 -5.30 21.46
CA PHE A 56 -7.75 -6.23 21.84
C PHE A 56 -8.75 -5.54 22.75
N ARG A 57 -10.04 -5.63 22.42
CA ARG A 57 -11.14 -5.15 23.26
C ARG A 57 -12.23 -6.20 23.34
N LYS A 58 -12.66 -6.56 24.56
CA LYS A 58 -13.77 -7.48 24.79
C LYS A 58 -15.08 -6.72 24.78
N ILE A 59 -16.05 -7.22 24.03
CA ILE A 59 -17.38 -6.64 23.89
C ILE A 59 -18.17 -6.93 25.17
N LEU A 60 -18.44 -5.90 25.97
CA LEU A 60 -19.20 -5.99 27.23
C LEU A 60 -20.71 -5.91 26.98
N LYS A 61 -21.13 -5.08 26.04
CA LYS A 61 -22.52 -4.92 25.61
C LYS A 61 -22.56 -4.64 24.11
N LEU A 62 -23.58 -5.14 23.42
CA LEU A 62 -23.83 -4.90 22.01
C LEU A 62 -25.21 -4.28 21.85
N LEU A 63 -25.25 -3.00 21.46
CA LEU A 63 -26.50 -2.36 21.03
C LEU A 63 -26.71 -2.66 19.55
N THR A 64 -27.95 -2.87 19.13
CA THR A 64 -28.32 -3.03 17.71
C THR A 64 -29.55 -2.17 17.44
N ASN A 65 -29.53 -1.36 16.39
CA ASN A 65 -30.65 -0.48 16.11
C ASN A 65 -31.88 -1.25 15.63
N THR A 66 -33.06 -0.61 15.71
CA THR A 66 -34.36 -1.20 15.33
C THR A 66 -34.45 -1.75 13.91
N ARG A 67 -33.56 -1.32 13.00
CA ARG A 67 -33.48 -1.76 11.60
C ARG A 67 -32.41 -2.82 11.32
N GLU A 68 -31.68 -3.26 12.35
CA GLU A 68 -30.54 -4.19 12.26
C GLU A 68 -29.49 -3.79 11.18
N THR A 69 -29.32 -2.48 10.96
CA THR A 69 -28.35 -1.90 10.01
C THR A 69 -27.04 -1.53 10.69
N ILE A 70 -27.09 -1.21 11.99
CA ILE A 70 -25.99 -0.66 12.78
C ILE A 70 -25.90 -1.37 14.14
N LYS A 71 -24.67 -1.72 14.52
CA LYS A 71 -24.28 -2.34 15.80
C LYS A 71 -23.30 -1.42 16.52
N ILE A 72 -23.47 -1.21 17.81
CA ILE A 72 -22.53 -0.47 18.67
C ILE A 72 -22.02 -1.43 19.76
N PRO A 73 -20.88 -2.10 19.56
CA PRO A 73 -20.16 -2.75 20.65
C PRO A 73 -19.59 -1.71 21.62
N ILE A 74 -19.98 -1.82 22.88
CA ILE A 74 -19.37 -1.15 24.04
C ILE A 74 -18.41 -2.16 24.68
N PHE A 75 -17.18 -1.73 24.92
CA PHE A 75 -16.08 -2.58 25.39
C PHE A 75 -15.88 -2.49 26.92
N GLU A 76 -15.15 -3.45 27.49
CA GLU A 76 -14.87 -3.51 28.94
C GLU A 76 -14.08 -2.31 29.51
N ASP A 77 -13.41 -1.52 28.66
CA ASP A 77 -12.70 -0.29 29.03
C ASP A 77 -13.60 0.98 28.95
N GLY A 78 -14.88 0.81 28.60
CA GLY A 78 -15.84 1.90 28.36
C GLY A 78 -15.74 2.54 26.97
N SER A 79 -14.74 2.18 26.16
CA SER A 79 -14.71 2.62 24.76
C SER A 79 -15.81 1.93 23.95
N TRP A 80 -16.15 2.51 22.80
CA TRP A 80 -17.14 1.97 21.87
C TRP A 80 -16.71 2.28 20.44
N MET A 81 -17.28 1.55 19.49
CA MET A 81 -17.19 1.89 18.07
C MET A 81 -18.52 1.62 17.38
N ILE A 82 -18.69 2.18 16.18
CA ILE A 82 -19.86 1.91 15.35
C ILE A 82 -19.47 0.88 14.29
N LEU A 83 -20.30 -0.14 14.13
CA LEU A 83 -20.21 -1.13 13.07
C LEU A 83 -21.50 -1.09 12.24
N THR A 84 -21.31 -1.23 10.94
CA THR A 84 -22.34 -1.17 9.88
C THR A 84 -22.16 -2.39 8.98
N LYS A 85 -23.15 -2.72 8.15
CA LYS A 85 -23.02 -3.84 7.19
C LYS A 85 -21.80 -3.68 6.27
N ASP A 86 -21.49 -2.44 5.88
CA ASP A 86 -20.34 -2.07 5.03
C ASP A 86 -19.08 -1.65 5.80
N SER A 87 -18.98 -1.97 7.10
CA SER A 87 -17.80 -1.67 7.90
C SER A 87 -16.61 -2.50 7.43
N ASN A 88 -15.76 -1.86 6.61
CA ASN A 88 -14.57 -2.45 6.07
C ASN A 88 -13.59 -2.78 7.21
N VAL A 89 -13.23 -4.05 7.28
CA VAL A 89 -12.09 -4.53 8.06
C VAL A 89 -10.82 -3.91 7.49
N ALA A 90 -9.83 -3.62 8.34
CA ALA A 90 -8.59 -2.95 7.98
C ALA A 90 -7.37 -3.83 8.27
N ASP A 91 -6.65 -4.12 7.20
CA ASP A 91 -5.49 -5.00 7.12
C ASP A 91 -4.38 -4.56 8.07
N ILE A 92 -3.73 -5.51 8.72
CA ILE A 92 -2.46 -5.32 9.44
C ILE A 92 -1.42 -6.28 8.88
N HIS A 93 -0.17 -6.16 9.33
CA HIS A 93 0.93 -6.97 8.80
C HIS A 93 0.59 -8.48 8.85
N MET A 94 0.60 -9.13 7.69
CA MET A 94 0.27 -10.55 7.47
C MET A 94 -1.19 -10.97 7.75
N LEU A 95 -2.09 -10.06 8.12
CA LEU A 95 -3.54 -10.31 8.24
C LEU A 95 -4.28 -9.38 7.28
N ASP A 96 -4.72 -9.96 6.16
CA ASP A 96 -5.30 -9.24 5.03
C ASP A 96 -6.74 -9.70 4.77
N VAL A 97 -7.58 -8.78 4.32
CA VAL A 97 -9.00 -9.06 4.11
C VAL A 97 -9.19 -9.64 2.71
N SER A 98 -9.81 -10.81 2.62
CA SER A 98 -10.06 -11.45 1.32
C SER A 98 -10.95 -10.54 0.46
N TYR A 99 -10.44 -10.12 -0.70
CA TYR A 99 -11.13 -9.20 -1.62
C TYR A 99 -12.54 -9.66 -2.02
N SER A 100 -12.77 -10.98 -2.11
CA SER A 100 -14.08 -11.58 -2.42
C SER A 100 -15.06 -11.58 -1.25
N THR A 101 -14.60 -11.36 -0.03
CA THR A 101 -15.31 -11.79 1.19
C THR A 101 -15.41 -10.66 2.22
N LYS A 102 -16.01 -9.54 1.79
CA LYS A 102 -16.54 -8.52 2.70
C LYS A 102 -17.89 -8.98 3.29
N GLN A 103 -18.29 -8.37 4.41
CA GLN A 103 -19.59 -8.55 5.06
C GLN A 103 -19.84 -9.90 5.81
N ARG A 104 -18.98 -10.27 6.78
CA ARG A 104 -19.34 -11.25 7.84
C ARG A 104 -19.29 -10.72 9.27
N VAL A 105 -18.26 -9.93 9.62
CA VAL A 105 -18.06 -9.41 10.99
C VAL A 105 -19.31 -8.74 11.60
N PHE A 106 -20.10 -8.01 10.81
CA PHE A 106 -21.34 -7.41 11.30
C PHE A 106 -22.34 -8.45 11.85
N GLN A 107 -22.44 -9.62 11.21
CA GLN A 107 -23.29 -10.72 11.66
C GLN A 107 -22.68 -11.40 12.89
N ASP A 108 -21.39 -11.74 12.82
CA ASP A 108 -20.69 -12.53 13.85
C ASP A 108 -20.39 -11.79 15.16
N VAL A 109 -20.38 -10.45 15.17
CA VAL A 109 -20.23 -9.63 16.38
C VAL A 109 -21.31 -9.96 17.42
N LYS A 110 -20.85 -10.41 18.60
CA LYS A 110 -21.61 -10.89 19.76
C LYS A 110 -20.96 -10.39 21.06
N GLU A 111 -21.72 -10.40 22.16
CA GLU A 111 -21.20 -10.08 23.50
C GLU A 111 -20.21 -11.14 24.00
N GLY A 112 -19.26 -10.76 24.85
CA GLY A 112 -18.22 -11.63 25.42
C GLY A 112 -17.01 -11.89 24.52
N TYR A 113 -17.13 -11.70 23.20
CA TYR A 113 -16.04 -11.91 22.23
C TYR A 113 -15.00 -10.79 22.26
N TYR A 114 -13.76 -11.10 21.91
CA TYR A 114 -12.70 -10.12 21.64
C TYR A 114 -12.64 -9.68 20.17
N LEU A 115 -12.58 -8.37 19.97
CA LEU A 115 -12.43 -7.68 18.70
C LEU A 115 -11.06 -6.97 18.67
N ILE A 116 -10.29 -7.16 17.61
CA ILE A 116 -9.02 -6.45 17.40
C ILE A 116 -9.30 -5.16 16.63
N THR A 117 -8.83 -4.04 17.17
CA THR A 117 -8.83 -2.73 16.52
C THR A 117 -7.40 -2.26 16.24
N SER A 118 -7.20 -1.44 15.21
CA SER A 118 -5.96 -0.67 15.01
C SER A 118 -6.27 0.82 14.89
N LYS A 119 -5.36 1.67 15.39
CA LYS A 119 -5.50 3.12 15.18
C LYS A 119 -5.00 3.49 13.79
N SER A 120 -5.83 4.23 13.05
CA SER A 120 -5.42 4.88 11.81
C SER A 120 -4.54 6.10 12.06
N TYR A 121 -3.88 6.60 11.02
CA TYR A 121 -3.10 7.84 11.05
C TYR A 121 -3.91 9.04 11.60
N TYR A 122 -5.22 9.08 11.35
CA TYR A 122 -6.14 10.10 11.84
C TYR A 122 -6.70 9.81 13.25
N SER A 123 -6.06 8.91 14.01
CA SER A 123 -6.43 8.46 15.36
C SER A 123 -7.82 7.84 15.53
N SER A 124 -8.58 7.61 14.44
CA SER A 124 -9.79 6.78 14.49
C SER A 124 -9.44 5.30 14.59
N ASP A 125 -10.15 4.59 15.45
CA ASP A 125 -10.09 3.14 15.56
C ASP A 125 -10.71 2.50 14.31
N ARG A 126 -10.04 1.47 13.76
CA ARG A 126 -10.53 0.61 12.68
C ARG A 126 -10.62 -0.83 13.17
N LEU A 127 -11.67 -1.53 12.78
CA LEU A 127 -11.81 -2.98 12.94
C LEU A 127 -10.70 -3.71 12.19
N VAL A 128 -10.09 -4.73 12.78
CA VAL A 128 -9.04 -5.58 12.18
C VAL A 128 -9.47 -7.03 12.08
N CYS A 129 -10.08 -7.59 13.13
CA CYS A 129 -10.81 -8.87 13.05
C CYS A 129 -11.62 -9.15 14.33
N LEU A 130 -12.54 -10.12 14.23
CA LEU A 130 -13.01 -10.89 15.38
C LEU A 130 -12.03 -12.03 15.69
N THR A 131 -12.03 -12.48 16.95
CA THR A 131 -11.30 -13.67 17.40
C THR A 131 -12.23 -14.62 18.14
N ASP A 132 -11.82 -15.88 18.30
CA ASP A 132 -12.52 -16.88 19.12
C ASP A 132 -12.28 -16.72 20.63
N CYS A 133 -11.41 -15.77 21.03
CA CYS A 133 -11.05 -15.55 22.42
C CYS A 133 -12.23 -15.00 23.23
N GLN A 134 -12.37 -15.50 24.46
CA GLN A 134 -13.31 -15.03 25.48
C GLN A 134 -12.60 -14.67 26.80
N LYS A 135 -11.37 -15.18 27.01
CA LYS A 135 -10.58 -14.99 28.24
C LYS A 135 -9.20 -14.33 27.98
N PRO A 136 -8.55 -13.74 29.00
CA PRO A 136 -7.25 -13.09 28.87
C PRO A 136 -6.11 -14.02 28.41
N GLU A 137 -6.16 -15.29 28.80
CA GLU A 137 -5.12 -16.30 28.53
C GLU A 137 -5.15 -16.71 27.05
N GLU A 138 -6.35 -16.88 26.49
CA GLU A 138 -6.58 -17.12 25.06
C GLU A 138 -6.12 -15.91 24.22
N THR A 139 -6.31 -14.71 24.76
CA THR A 139 -5.82 -13.44 24.20
C THR A 139 -4.29 -13.30 24.33
N GLN A 140 -3.62 -14.09 25.17
CA GLN A 140 -2.16 -14.23 25.19
C GLN A 140 -1.69 -15.28 24.18
N GLU A 141 -2.37 -16.42 24.10
CA GLU A 141 -2.11 -17.47 23.12
C GLU A 141 -2.21 -16.93 21.68
N TRP A 142 -3.30 -16.22 21.33
CA TRP A 142 -3.49 -15.62 20.00
C TRP A 142 -2.34 -14.67 19.66
N LEU A 143 -1.97 -13.77 20.59
CA LEU A 143 -0.90 -12.80 20.39
C LEU A 143 0.45 -13.50 20.14
N MET A 144 0.81 -14.49 20.96
CA MET A 144 2.03 -15.26 20.79
C MET A 144 2.07 -16.03 19.47
N LEU A 145 0.94 -16.60 19.03
CA LEU A 145 0.88 -17.29 17.73
C LEU A 145 1.13 -16.31 16.57
N TYR A 146 0.48 -15.14 16.59
CA TYR A 146 0.69 -14.08 15.59
C TYR A 146 2.13 -13.54 15.61
N GLU A 147 2.69 -13.22 16.78
CA GLU A 147 4.06 -12.71 16.90
C GLU A 147 5.11 -13.71 16.41
N ASN A 148 4.90 -15.02 16.61
CA ASN A 148 5.78 -16.07 16.07
C ASN A 148 5.67 -16.21 14.54
N ILE A 149 4.46 -16.09 13.96
CA ILE A 149 4.26 -16.06 12.50
C ILE A 149 5.02 -14.88 11.89
N VAL A 150 4.89 -13.69 12.49
CA VAL A 150 5.58 -12.47 12.08
C VAL A 150 7.11 -12.57 12.24
N ALA A 151 7.60 -13.17 13.33
CA ALA A 151 9.02 -13.38 13.55
C ALA A 151 9.65 -14.34 12.52
N LEU A 152 8.94 -15.41 12.14
CA LEU A 152 9.37 -16.30 11.05
C LEU A 152 9.36 -15.56 9.70
N TYR A 153 8.32 -14.79 9.39
CA TYR A 153 8.27 -14.02 8.15
C TYR A 153 9.46 -13.07 8.03
N GLU A 154 9.68 -12.18 9.01
CA GLU A 154 10.77 -11.20 8.94
C GLU A 154 12.16 -11.87 8.87
N LYS A 155 12.35 -13.08 9.47
CA LYS A 155 13.58 -13.89 9.33
C LYS A 155 13.78 -14.39 7.89
N TYR A 156 12.73 -14.81 7.18
CA TYR A 156 12.83 -15.45 5.86
C TYR A 156 12.24 -14.62 4.70
N ARG A 157 11.91 -13.34 4.90
CA ARG A 157 11.26 -12.47 3.89
C ARG A 157 12.03 -12.29 2.57
N TYR A 158 13.30 -12.71 2.53
CA TYR A 158 14.13 -12.75 1.32
C TYR A 158 13.83 -13.96 0.42
N ALA A 159 13.02 -14.92 0.89
CA ALA A 159 12.67 -16.15 0.21
C ALA A 159 11.31 -16.04 -0.50
N ASN A 160 11.27 -16.43 -1.78
CA ASN A 160 10.06 -16.35 -2.61
C ASN A 160 8.92 -17.22 -2.05
N GLU A 161 9.28 -18.34 -1.42
CA GLU A 161 8.41 -19.28 -0.71
C GLU A 161 7.65 -18.58 0.44
N PHE A 162 8.32 -17.66 1.16
CA PHE A 162 7.69 -16.86 2.21
C PHE A 162 6.95 -15.64 1.67
N GLN A 163 7.47 -14.97 0.62
CA GLN A 163 6.78 -13.80 0.04
C GLN A 163 5.42 -14.20 -0.53
N SER A 164 5.36 -15.27 -1.33
CA SER A 164 4.13 -15.80 -1.96
C SER A 164 3.09 -16.32 -0.98
N ARG A 165 3.47 -16.65 0.26
CA ARG A 165 2.56 -17.12 1.33
C ARG A 165 2.51 -16.22 2.56
N SER A 166 3.08 -15.02 2.47
CA SER A 166 3.29 -14.07 3.57
C SER A 166 2.01 -13.73 4.33
N ILE A 167 0.88 -13.73 3.63
CA ILE A 167 -0.42 -13.30 4.13
C ILE A 167 -1.25 -14.51 4.62
N LEU A 168 -1.97 -14.30 5.72
CA LEU A 168 -3.16 -15.07 6.09
C LEU A 168 -4.38 -14.23 5.70
N TYR A 169 -5.07 -14.65 4.63
CA TYR A 169 -6.32 -14.04 4.19
C TYR A 169 -7.48 -14.49 5.07
N HIS A 170 -8.37 -13.57 5.45
CA HIS A 170 -9.56 -13.87 6.25
C HIS A 170 -10.81 -13.10 5.80
N ASP A 171 -11.99 -13.56 6.22
CA ASP A 171 -13.31 -12.94 5.98
C ASP A 171 -13.71 -11.92 7.07
N GLY A 172 -12.70 -11.45 7.82
CA GLY A 172 -12.84 -10.60 8.99
C GLY A 172 -12.82 -11.33 10.34
N THR A 173 -12.81 -12.66 10.36
CA THR A 173 -12.59 -13.46 11.59
C THR A 173 -11.25 -14.20 11.54
N VAL A 174 -10.46 -14.17 12.61
CA VAL A 174 -9.16 -14.85 12.72
C VAL A 174 -9.10 -15.62 14.02
N THR A 175 -9.23 -16.96 13.95
CA THR A 175 -9.20 -17.83 15.13
C THR A 175 -7.78 -18.27 15.48
N ARG A 176 -7.57 -18.68 16.73
CA ARG A 176 -6.31 -19.30 17.20
C ARG A 176 -5.93 -20.53 16.37
N GLU A 177 -6.88 -21.32 15.88
CA GLU A 177 -6.55 -22.49 15.04
C GLU A 177 -6.11 -22.10 13.62
N MET A 178 -6.66 -21.01 13.05
CA MET A 178 -6.14 -20.44 11.80
C MET A 178 -4.67 -20.02 11.96
N LEU A 179 -4.33 -19.38 13.10
CA LEU A 179 -2.94 -19.04 13.43
C LEU A 179 -2.07 -20.29 13.69
N LYS A 180 -2.55 -21.29 14.45
CA LYS A 180 -1.81 -22.56 14.67
C LYS A 180 -1.50 -23.28 13.36
N LYS A 181 -2.46 -23.33 12.43
CA LYS A 181 -2.26 -23.89 11.08
C LYS A 181 -1.22 -23.08 10.28
N LYS A 182 -1.30 -21.74 10.31
CA LYS A 182 -0.36 -20.86 9.60
C LYS A 182 1.07 -20.92 10.18
N LEU A 183 1.20 -21.01 11.50
CA LEU A 183 2.48 -21.19 12.18
C LEU A 183 3.13 -22.54 11.81
N LYS A 184 2.35 -23.63 11.78
CA LYS A 184 2.82 -24.94 11.32
C LYS A 184 3.26 -24.93 9.84
N GLU A 185 2.52 -24.23 8.97
CA GLU A 185 2.94 -23.99 7.57
C GLU A 185 4.31 -23.29 7.55
N PHE A 186 4.46 -22.17 8.26
CA PHE A 186 5.66 -21.35 8.25
C PHE A 186 6.88 -22.06 8.86
N GLN A 187 6.67 -22.89 9.87
CA GLN A 187 7.70 -23.76 10.44
C GLN A 187 8.15 -24.87 9.47
N LYS A 188 7.30 -25.30 8.53
CA LYS A 188 7.70 -26.23 7.45
C LYS A 188 8.50 -25.50 6.37
N LEU A 189 7.97 -24.38 5.85
CA LEU A 189 8.67 -23.56 4.85
C LEU A 189 10.04 -23.08 5.34
N ALA A 190 10.17 -22.74 6.63
CA ALA A 190 11.45 -22.35 7.24
C ALA A 190 12.55 -23.43 7.06
N LYS A 191 12.19 -24.72 7.19
CA LYS A 191 13.13 -25.84 7.01
C LYS A 191 13.47 -26.04 5.54
N GLU A 192 12.45 -26.04 4.67
CA GLU A 192 12.60 -26.16 3.22
C GLU A 192 13.54 -25.07 2.66
N VAL A 193 13.37 -23.82 3.12
CA VAL A 193 14.27 -22.71 2.80
C VAL A 193 15.66 -22.92 3.41
N GLU A 194 15.80 -23.29 4.69
CA GLU A 194 17.14 -23.50 5.28
C GLU A 194 17.92 -24.67 4.65
N GLU A 195 17.24 -25.68 4.12
CA GLU A 195 17.85 -26.77 3.35
C GLU A 195 18.27 -26.30 1.95
N ALA A 196 17.40 -25.59 1.24
CA ALA A 196 17.74 -25.00 -0.06
C ALA A 196 18.89 -23.97 0.05
N GLU A 197 18.92 -23.12 1.08
CA GLU A 197 20.02 -22.16 1.31
C GLU A 197 21.35 -22.83 1.66
N LYS A 198 21.37 -24.06 2.19
CA LYS A 198 22.62 -24.84 2.36
C LYS A 198 23.13 -25.34 1.02
N GLU A 199 22.22 -25.85 0.19
CA GLU A 199 22.52 -26.37 -1.14
C GLU A 199 22.95 -25.27 -2.12
N GLU A 200 22.31 -24.10 -2.10
CA GLU A 200 22.71 -22.94 -2.90
C GLU A 200 24.11 -22.42 -2.49
N LYS A 201 24.47 -22.51 -1.20
CA LYS A 201 25.84 -22.22 -0.71
C LYS A 201 26.87 -23.27 -1.15
N ARG A 202 26.46 -24.54 -1.35
CA ARG A 202 27.32 -25.60 -1.91
C ARG A 202 27.62 -25.29 -3.38
N LYS A 203 26.58 -25.10 -4.20
CA LYS A 203 26.69 -24.74 -5.64
C LYS A 203 27.56 -23.49 -5.86
N LEU A 204 27.41 -22.46 -5.02
CA LEU A 204 28.23 -21.24 -5.13
C LEU A 204 29.73 -21.50 -4.89
N LYS A 205 30.08 -22.36 -3.93
CA LYS A 205 31.48 -22.76 -3.71
C LYS A 205 32.04 -23.55 -4.89
N GLU A 206 31.26 -24.49 -5.42
CA GLU A 206 31.66 -25.32 -6.56
C GLU A 206 31.82 -24.48 -7.84
N ALA A 207 30.94 -23.52 -8.09
CA ALA A 207 31.10 -22.53 -9.16
C ALA A 207 32.39 -21.70 -8.98
N PHE A 208 32.65 -21.17 -7.78
CA PHE A 208 33.90 -20.46 -7.51
C PHE A 208 35.15 -21.34 -7.64
N GLN A 209 35.07 -22.64 -7.37
CA GLN A 209 36.18 -23.57 -7.50
C GLN A 209 36.47 -23.91 -8.97
N ASN A 210 35.42 -24.26 -9.72
CA ASN A 210 35.53 -24.88 -11.04
C ASN A 210 35.50 -23.86 -12.19
N LYS A 211 34.67 -22.81 -12.09
CA LYS A 211 34.42 -21.83 -13.17
C LYS A 211 35.32 -20.59 -13.14
N ILE A 212 36.14 -20.39 -12.10
CA ILE A 212 37.08 -19.26 -12.03
C ILE A 212 38.49 -19.75 -11.74
N LYS A 213 39.44 -19.39 -12.60
CA LYS A 213 40.88 -19.54 -12.35
C LYS A 213 41.53 -18.16 -12.35
N ILE A 214 42.30 -17.87 -11.30
CA ILE A 214 43.13 -16.65 -11.21
C ILE A 214 44.55 -17.14 -10.96
N THR A 215 45.50 -16.65 -11.76
CA THR A 215 46.92 -17.00 -11.65
C THR A 215 47.74 -15.72 -11.73
N GLN A 216 48.51 -15.44 -10.69
CA GLN A 216 49.31 -14.23 -10.58
C GLN A 216 50.80 -14.61 -10.63
N THR A 217 51.55 -13.92 -11.49
CA THR A 217 53.01 -14.00 -11.60
C THR A 217 53.62 -12.66 -11.18
N GLU A 218 54.95 -12.56 -11.22
CA GLU A 218 55.67 -11.30 -11.03
C GLU A 218 55.36 -10.24 -12.11
N LYS A 219 54.89 -10.67 -13.29
CA LYS A 219 54.73 -9.80 -14.48
C LYS A 219 53.29 -9.59 -14.93
N THR A 220 52.39 -10.51 -14.59
CA THR A 220 50.99 -10.50 -15.05
C THR A 220 50.03 -11.13 -14.03
N THR A 221 48.78 -10.69 -14.03
CA THR A 221 47.67 -11.45 -13.45
C THR A 221 46.78 -11.94 -14.58
N GLN A 222 46.62 -13.26 -14.69
CA GLN A 222 45.68 -13.89 -15.60
C GLN A 222 44.39 -14.21 -14.84
N VAL A 223 43.24 -13.86 -15.44
CA VAL A 223 41.89 -14.18 -14.96
C VAL A 223 41.16 -14.93 -16.07
N TRP A 224 40.58 -16.07 -15.70
CA TRP A 224 39.83 -16.98 -16.58
C TRP A 224 38.49 -17.30 -15.93
N ILE A 225 37.39 -17.17 -16.70
CA ILE A 225 36.02 -17.31 -16.23
C ILE A 225 35.19 -18.10 -17.26
N ASP A 226 34.70 -19.27 -16.89
CA ASP A 226 33.68 -20.03 -17.63
C ASP A 226 32.29 -19.59 -17.14
N ALA A 227 31.64 -18.71 -17.90
CA ALA A 227 30.45 -17.99 -17.45
C ALA A 227 29.12 -18.68 -17.81
N LEU A 228 28.03 -18.22 -17.19
CA LEU A 228 26.68 -18.77 -17.33
C LEU A 228 26.00 -18.44 -18.66
N ASP A 229 26.57 -17.54 -19.45
CA ASP A 229 26.17 -17.27 -20.84
C ASP A 229 26.78 -18.28 -21.83
N ASN A 230 27.54 -19.26 -21.33
CA ASN A 230 28.31 -20.27 -22.07
C ASN A 230 29.59 -19.74 -22.74
N HIS A 231 30.03 -18.52 -22.41
CA HIS A 231 31.27 -17.94 -22.93
C HIS A 231 32.42 -18.03 -21.93
N THR A 232 33.63 -18.25 -22.45
CA THR A 232 34.88 -18.28 -21.69
C THR A 232 35.60 -16.94 -21.82
N TYR A 233 35.69 -16.20 -20.72
CA TYR A 233 36.35 -14.90 -20.65
C TYR A 233 37.77 -15.01 -20.12
N GLU A 234 38.74 -14.51 -20.88
CA GLU A 234 40.16 -14.50 -20.53
C GLU A 234 40.72 -13.07 -20.56
N VAL A 235 41.41 -12.66 -19.50
CA VAL A 235 42.23 -11.43 -19.53
C VAL A 235 43.55 -11.62 -18.82
N GLU A 236 44.63 -11.22 -19.49
CA GLU A 236 45.94 -11.01 -18.90
C GLU A 236 46.15 -9.51 -18.62
N ILE A 237 46.52 -9.20 -17.38
CA ILE A 237 46.62 -7.83 -16.84
C ILE A 237 48.08 -7.55 -16.49
N SER A 238 48.67 -6.51 -17.09
CA SER A 238 50.06 -6.11 -16.85
C SER A 238 50.19 -4.61 -16.54
N PRO A 239 51.02 -4.19 -15.55
CA PRO A 239 51.66 -5.01 -14.50
C PRO A 239 50.63 -5.60 -13.49
N PRO A 240 50.98 -6.64 -12.72
CA PRO A 240 50.01 -7.50 -12.02
C PRO A 240 49.20 -6.75 -10.95
N ILE A 241 48.03 -7.33 -10.61
CA ILE A 241 47.12 -6.85 -9.55
C ILE A 241 46.47 -8.02 -8.80
N LYS A 242 46.10 -7.82 -7.54
CA LYS A 242 45.39 -8.82 -6.74
C LYS A 242 43.89 -8.76 -7.01
N VAL A 243 43.35 -9.77 -7.69
CA VAL A 243 41.91 -9.90 -8.01
C VAL A 243 41.23 -10.88 -7.05
N LYS A 244 39.99 -10.59 -6.65
CA LYS A 244 39.15 -11.42 -5.77
C LYS A 244 38.11 -12.20 -6.59
N LYS A 245 37.94 -13.51 -6.33
CA LYS A 245 36.96 -14.36 -7.05
C LYS A 245 35.52 -13.89 -6.89
N GLU A 246 35.20 -13.32 -5.73
CA GLU A 246 33.87 -12.82 -5.38
C GLU A 246 33.37 -11.72 -6.35
N ARG A 247 34.30 -10.98 -6.98
CA ARG A 247 33.98 -9.96 -8.01
C ARG A 247 33.24 -10.56 -9.21
N PHE A 248 33.45 -11.84 -9.51
CA PHE A 248 32.84 -12.52 -10.66
C PHE A 248 31.68 -13.44 -10.29
N LYS A 249 31.14 -13.35 -9.05
CA LYS A 249 30.02 -14.19 -8.57
C LYS A 249 28.90 -14.33 -9.60
N ASN A 250 28.43 -13.20 -10.12
CA ASN A 250 27.25 -13.14 -10.99
C ASN A 250 27.51 -13.71 -12.40
N TYR A 251 28.77 -13.91 -12.80
CA TYR A 251 29.15 -14.53 -14.07
C TYR A 251 29.04 -16.05 -14.00
N VAL A 252 29.35 -16.64 -12.83
CA VAL A 252 29.51 -18.11 -12.68
C VAL A 252 28.40 -18.78 -11.87
N TYR A 253 27.59 -18.00 -11.14
CA TYR A 253 26.56 -18.51 -10.25
C TYR A 253 25.30 -17.63 -10.23
N LEU A 254 24.14 -18.29 -10.27
CA LEU A 254 22.81 -17.69 -10.31
C LEU A 254 21.92 -18.39 -9.27
N HIS A 255 21.32 -17.61 -8.36
CA HIS A 255 20.51 -18.20 -7.27
C HIS A 255 19.24 -18.87 -7.81
N ARG A 256 18.70 -19.88 -7.11
CA ARG A 256 17.47 -20.59 -7.54
C ARG A 256 16.30 -19.66 -7.93
N TYR A 257 16.11 -18.54 -7.23
CA TYR A 257 15.06 -17.55 -7.55
C TYR A 257 15.26 -16.78 -8.86
N GLN A 258 16.47 -16.81 -9.43
CA GLN A 258 16.86 -16.07 -10.64
C GLN A 258 17.00 -16.98 -11.86
N GLN A 259 16.80 -18.29 -11.73
CA GLN A 259 17.02 -19.30 -12.78
C GLN A 259 16.15 -19.09 -14.04
N SER A 260 15.01 -18.41 -13.92
CA SER A 260 14.21 -17.90 -15.05
C SER A 260 15.04 -17.06 -16.04
N ASN A 261 16.07 -16.37 -15.53
CA ASN A 261 16.86 -15.43 -16.29
C ASN A 261 18.06 -16.11 -16.98
N LEU A 262 18.31 -17.41 -16.76
CA LEU A 262 19.48 -18.10 -17.34
C LEU A 262 19.46 -18.06 -18.87
N LYS A 263 18.30 -18.33 -19.50
CA LYS A 263 18.14 -18.21 -20.96
C LYS A 263 18.34 -16.77 -21.46
N TYR A 264 17.93 -15.78 -20.68
CA TYR A 264 18.15 -14.37 -21.04
C TYR A 264 19.64 -14.01 -20.98
N ILE A 265 20.36 -14.47 -19.95
CA ILE A 265 21.81 -14.31 -19.80
C ILE A 265 22.55 -14.95 -20.98
N GLN A 266 22.21 -16.20 -21.32
CA GLN A 266 22.76 -16.93 -22.47
C GLN A 266 22.48 -16.27 -23.82
N ASN A 267 21.42 -15.47 -23.94
CA ASN A 267 21.11 -14.71 -25.15
C ASN A 267 21.65 -13.27 -25.16
N SER A 268 22.16 -12.76 -24.02
CA SER A 268 22.55 -11.34 -23.86
C SER A 268 24.04 -11.13 -23.60
N THR A 269 24.77 -12.19 -23.27
CA THR A 269 26.18 -12.19 -22.82
C THR A 269 26.44 -11.41 -21.52
N PHE A 270 27.60 -11.63 -20.90
CA PHE A 270 28.14 -10.75 -19.85
C PHE A 270 29.04 -9.62 -20.36
N TRP A 271 29.16 -9.40 -21.69
CA TRP A 271 30.14 -8.46 -22.26
C TRP A 271 30.13 -7.08 -21.60
N SER A 272 28.97 -6.43 -21.48
CA SER A 272 28.85 -5.10 -20.84
C SER A 272 29.33 -5.07 -19.38
N SER A 273 29.18 -6.18 -18.65
CA SER A 273 29.70 -6.30 -17.27
C SER A 273 31.22 -6.51 -17.27
N PHE A 274 31.72 -7.34 -18.20
CA PHE A 274 33.15 -7.63 -18.34
C PHE A 274 33.92 -6.38 -18.79
N TRP A 275 33.41 -5.65 -19.79
CA TRP A 275 33.90 -4.34 -20.21
C TRP A 275 33.93 -3.33 -19.06
N GLY A 276 32.90 -3.33 -18.20
CA GLY A 276 32.88 -2.56 -16.96
C GLY A 276 34.13 -2.83 -16.11
N PHE A 277 34.40 -4.10 -15.80
CA PHE A 277 35.61 -4.53 -15.08
C PHE A 277 36.92 -4.16 -15.79
N LEU A 278 37.04 -4.41 -17.10
CA LEU A 278 38.22 -4.05 -17.88
C LEU A 278 38.50 -2.54 -17.80
N SER A 279 37.45 -1.71 -17.91
CA SER A 279 37.57 -0.26 -17.99
C SER A 279 37.79 0.47 -16.66
N GLU A 280 37.82 -0.26 -15.54
CA GLU A 280 38.37 0.21 -14.26
C GLU A 280 39.91 0.09 -14.20
N LEU A 281 40.53 -0.74 -15.04
CA LEU A 281 41.96 -1.03 -14.99
C LEU A 281 42.78 0.00 -15.77
N THR A 282 42.70 1.27 -15.35
CA THR A 282 43.45 2.36 -15.98
C THR A 282 44.96 2.16 -15.84
N ASN A 283 45.70 2.60 -16.87
CA ASN A 283 47.15 2.48 -16.98
C ASN A 283 47.69 1.03 -16.87
N LYS A 284 46.85 0.04 -17.21
CA LYS A 284 47.21 -1.36 -17.41
C LYS A 284 47.09 -1.73 -18.89
N THR A 285 48.00 -2.56 -19.37
CA THR A 285 47.79 -3.29 -20.63
C THR A 285 46.94 -4.51 -20.32
N LEU A 286 45.83 -4.64 -21.06
CA LEU A 286 44.86 -5.73 -20.93
C LEU A 286 44.86 -6.52 -22.22
N LYS A 287 45.31 -7.77 -22.19
CA LYS A 287 45.20 -8.67 -23.34
C LYS A 287 43.97 -9.54 -23.14
N VAL A 288 42.92 -9.26 -23.91
CA VAL A 288 41.58 -9.81 -23.73
C VAL A 288 41.27 -10.83 -24.82
N LYS A 289 40.71 -11.98 -24.44
CA LYS A 289 40.23 -13.03 -25.33
C LYS A 289 38.88 -13.56 -24.82
N ILE A 290 37.99 -13.88 -25.76
CA ILE A 290 36.73 -14.55 -25.49
C ILE A 290 36.68 -15.80 -26.38
N ASP A 291 36.34 -16.94 -25.78
CA ASP A 291 36.32 -18.27 -26.39
C ASP A 291 37.58 -18.56 -27.22
N ASN A 292 37.42 -18.74 -28.53
CA ASN A 292 38.49 -19.07 -29.48
C ASN A 292 38.92 -17.86 -30.34
N ALA A 293 38.40 -16.65 -30.07
CA ALA A 293 38.79 -15.44 -30.80
C ALA A 293 40.28 -15.10 -30.59
N GLN A 294 40.86 -14.36 -31.53
CA GLN A 294 42.23 -13.88 -31.37
C GLN A 294 42.30 -12.79 -30.29
N PRO A 295 43.32 -12.80 -29.40
CA PRO A 295 43.41 -11.81 -28.34
C PRO A 295 43.56 -10.37 -28.86
N VAL A 296 42.96 -9.43 -28.15
CA VAL A 296 43.00 -7.99 -28.43
C VAL A 296 43.74 -7.26 -27.31
N ASP A 297 44.70 -6.41 -27.65
CA ASP A 297 45.43 -5.55 -26.71
C ASP A 297 44.66 -4.25 -26.46
N ILE A 298 44.22 -4.01 -25.22
CA ILE A 298 43.42 -2.85 -24.81
C ILE A 298 44.19 -2.06 -23.74
N LEU A 299 44.15 -0.72 -23.82
CA LEU A 299 44.77 0.18 -22.85
C LEU A 299 43.87 1.39 -22.59
N PHE A 300 43.47 1.58 -21.33
CA PHE A 300 42.79 2.79 -20.85
C PHE A 300 43.83 3.71 -20.22
N GLN A 301 44.40 4.64 -20.99
CA GLN A 301 45.43 5.55 -20.49
C GLN A 301 44.78 6.79 -19.84
N GLU A 302 45.07 7.02 -18.56
CA GLU A 302 44.71 8.26 -17.90
C GLU A 302 45.69 9.37 -18.28
N GLN A 303 45.15 10.50 -18.75
CA GLN A 303 45.91 11.69 -19.14
C GLN A 303 45.39 12.87 -18.32
N VAL A 304 46.24 13.41 -17.46
CA VAL A 304 45.99 14.65 -16.72
C VAL A 304 46.49 15.82 -17.57
N ASN A 305 45.60 16.77 -17.88
CA ASN A 305 46.00 17.96 -18.64
C ASN A 305 46.70 19.00 -17.74
N LYS A 306 47.23 20.08 -18.35
CA LYS A 306 47.92 21.17 -17.62
C LYS A 306 47.06 21.93 -16.59
N LEU A 307 45.75 21.68 -16.56
CA LEU A 307 44.78 22.26 -15.61
C LEU A 307 44.35 21.26 -14.52
N GLY A 308 45.00 20.10 -14.43
CA GLY A 308 44.66 19.04 -13.48
C GLY A 308 43.43 18.20 -13.85
N LEU A 309 42.78 18.47 -14.99
CA LEU A 309 41.62 17.71 -15.44
C LEU A 309 42.06 16.34 -15.98
N ARG A 310 41.45 15.29 -15.43
CA ARG A 310 41.68 13.89 -15.83
C ARG A 310 40.83 13.55 -17.05
N SER A 311 41.43 12.87 -18.02
CA SER A 311 40.77 12.32 -19.20
C SER A 311 41.27 10.89 -19.44
N ILE A 312 40.46 10.03 -20.06
CA ILE A 312 40.87 8.65 -20.39
C ILE A 312 40.92 8.52 -21.91
N THR A 313 42.12 8.44 -22.46
CA THR A 313 42.32 8.08 -23.87
C THR A 313 42.37 6.55 -23.96
N THR A 314 41.50 5.99 -24.80
CA THR A 314 41.39 4.52 -24.94
C THR A 314 42.07 4.07 -26.22
N TYR A 315 42.81 2.96 -26.13
CA TYR A 315 43.51 2.34 -27.25
C TYR A 315 43.08 0.88 -27.41
N CYS A 316 43.00 0.43 -28.67
CA CYS A 316 42.76 -0.96 -29.07
C CYS A 316 43.76 -1.33 -30.16
N ASN A 317 44.51 -2.42 -29.97
CA ASN A 317 45.63 -2.85 -30.82
C ASN A 317 46.54 -1.65 -31.20
N LYS A 318 46.89 -0.85 -30.18
CA LYS A 318 47.71 0.39 -30.24
C LYS A 318 47.12 1.57 -31.03
N LYS A 319 45.92 1.47 -31.61
CA LYS A 319 45.19 2.58 -32.25
C LYS A 319 44.26 3.28 -31.26
N ARG A 320 44.14 4.62 -31.32
CA ARG A 320 43.23 5.42 -30.48
C ARG A 320 41.78 5.26 -30.94
N VAL A 321 40.83 5.09 -30.02
CA VAL A 321 39.41 4.91 -30.31
C VAL A 321 38.52 5.71 -29.33
N SER A 322 37.30 6.06 -29.75
CA SER A 322 36.24 6.50 -28.84
C SER A 322 35.86 5.37 -27.88
N ARG A 323 35.72 5.66 -26.58
CA ARG A 323 35.40 4.65 -25.55
C ARG A 323 33.98 4.07 -25.71
N TYR A 324 33.06 4.83 -26.29
CA TYR A 324 31.70 4.38 -26.57
C TYR A 324 31.71 3.38 -27.73
N ASP A 325 32.20 3.83 -28.87
CA ASP A 325 32.29 3.08 -30.12
C ASP A 325 33.06 1.77 -29.92
N LEU A 326 34.21 1.81 -29.22
CA LEU A 326 35.05 0.64 -28.98
C LEU A 326 34.33 -0.48 -28.19
N ASN A 327 33.43 -0.12 -27.28
CA ASN A 327 32.64 -1.12 -26.54
C ASN A 327 31.72 -1.91 -27.50
N GLN A 328 31.13 -1.23 -28.48
CA GLN A 328 30.32 -1.86 -29.51
C GLN A 328 31.20 -2.66 -30.47
N SER A 329 32.26 -2.06 -31.03
CA SER A 329 33.13 -2.75 -31.99
C SER A 329 33.70 -4.06 -31.44
N LEU A 330 34.07 -4.10 -30.15
CA LEU A 330 34.57 -5.31 -29.48
C LEU A 330 33.47 -6.35 -29.22
N TYR A 331 32.23 -5.94 -28.98
CA TYR A 331 31.09 -6.85 -28.94
C TYR A 331 30.91 -7.51 -30.33
N ASP A 332 30.80 -6.68 -31.37
CA ASP A 332 30.61 -7.12 -32.76
C ASP A 332 31.74 -8.09 -33.18
N TYR A 333 32.97 -7.86 -32.72
CA TYR A 333 34.14 -8.71 -32.96
C TYR A 333 34.11 -10.04 -32.21
N PHE A 334 33.84 -10.03 -30.90
CA PHE A 334 33.89 -11.23 -30.07
C PHE A 334 32.67 -12.15 -30.23
N TYR A 335 31.50 -11.61 -30.57
CA TYR A 335 30.23 -12.35 -30.61
C TYR A 335 29.66 -12.50 -32.02
N ASP A 336 29.61 -11.41 -32.80
CA ASP A 336 29.04 -11.42 -34.16
C ASP A 336 30.10 -11.74 -35.24
N GLY A 337 31.35 -11.98 -34.85
CA GLY A 337 32.48 -12.33 -35.73
C GLY A 337 32.94 -11.22 -36.68
N GLN A 338 32.55 -9.96 -36.42
CA GLN A 338 32.73 -8.84 -37.34
C GLN A 338 34.11 -8.17 -37.26
N PRO A 339 34.57 -7.51 -38.34
CA PRO A 339 35.71 -6.59 -38.27
C PRO A 339 35.38 -5.29 -37.51
N LEU A 340 36.38 -4.74 -36.81
CA LEU A 340 36.26 -3.63 -35.84
C LEU A 340 36.07 -2.22 -36.48
N VAL A 341 34.93 -1.53 -36.26
CA VAL A 341 34.57 -0.22 -36.90
C VAL A 341 33.85 0.78 -35.95
N ILE A 342 33.97 2.12 -36.18
CA ILE A 342 33.81 3.23 -35.17
C ILE A 342 33.13 4.51 -35.78
N LYS A 343 32.10 5.15 -35.14
CA LYS A 343 31.30 6.36 -35.63
C LYS A 343 30.44 7.09 -34.53
N SER A 344 29.99 8.36 -34.74
CA SER A 344 29.18 9.18 -33.78
C SER A 344 28.15 10.21 -34.37
N SER A 345 27.14 10.70 -33.59
CA SER A 345 26.13 11.77 -33.97
C SER A 345 25.25 12.37 -32.81
N ASN A 346 24.27 13.28 -33.09
CA ASN A 346 23.26 13.95 -32.18
C ASN A 346 22.19 14.76 -33.03
N ALA A 347 21.10 15.47 -32.61
CA ALA A 347 20.34 15.81 -31.37
C ALA A 347 18.86 16.32 -31.69
N PRO A 348 17.92 16.58 -30.72
CA PRO A 348 16.47 16.88 -30.95
C PRO A 348 15.83 18.14 -30.23
N THR A 349 14.51 18.44 -30.43
CA THR A 349 13.70 19.52 -29.73
C THR A 349 12.15 19.29 -29.68
N VAL A 350 11.35 20.04 -28.87
CA VAL A 350 9.86 19.90 -28.59
C VAL A 350 9.16 21.25 -28.21
N VAL A 351 7.82 21.44 -28.41
CA VAL A 351 6.97 22.62 -27.95
C VAL A 351 5.46 22.23 -27.68
N PRO A 352 4.66 22.92 -26.80
CA PRO A 352 3.24 22.59 -26.42
C PRO A 352 2.10 23.64 -26.73
N GLU A 353 1.06 23.78 -25.85
CA GLU A 353 -0.39 23.99 -26.14
C GLU A 353 -1.18 24.81 -25.04
N ASP A 354 -2.36 25.44 -25.29
CA ASP A 354 -3.40 25.83 -24.26
C ASP A 354 -4.80 26.30 -24.80
N HIS A 355 -5.93 26.09 -24.06
CA HIS A 355 -7.28 26.73 -24.27
C HIS A 355 -8.32 26.42 -23.13
N ALA A 356 -9.03 27.41 -22.50
CA ALA A 356 -9.85 27.11 -21.29
C ALA A 356 -11.09 27.97 -20.86
N LYS A 357 -11.58 29.00 -21.58
CA LYS A 357 -12.39 30.10 -20.94
C LYS A 357 -13.93 29.93 -20.84
N GLU A 358 -14.55 28.94 -21.48
CA GLU A 358 -15.99 28.96 -21.84
C GLU A 358 -16.99 28.58 -20.72
N LEU A 359 -16.52 27.93 -19.65
CA LEU A 359 -17.35 27.01 -18.83
C LEU A 359 -18.39 27.60 -17.84
N ARG A 360 -18.63 28.92 -17.81
CA ARG A 360 -19.28 29.59 -16.65
C ARG A 360 -20.80 29.83 -16.70
N LEU A 361 -21.40 30.12 -17.86
CA LEU A 361 -22.78 30.67 -17.91
C LEU A 361 -23.91 29.66 -17.67
N LYS A 362 -23.66 28.35 -17.81
CA LYS A 362 -24.72 27.31 -17.88
C LYS A 362 -25.49 27.05 -16.56
N LYS A 363 -24.90 27.36 -15.40
CA LYS A 363 -25.24 26.69 -14.12
C LYS A 363 -26.44 27.23 -13.33
N GLU A 364 -27.04 28.37 -13.68
CA GLU A 364 -28.08 28.97 -12.82
C GLU A 364 -29.51 28.51 -13.14
N ARG A 365 -29.85 28.24 -14.41
CA ARG A 365 -31.21 27.82 -14.80
C ARG A 365 -31.61 26.46 -14.22
N GLU A 366 -30.65 25.53 -14.17
CA GLU A 366 -30.85 24.11 -13.79
C GLU A 366 -31.40 23.92 -12.36
N LEU A 367 -31.20 24.89 -11.46
CA LEU A 367 -31.49 24.75 -10.02
C LEU A 367 -32.96 25.02 -9.64
N LEU A 368 -33.73 25.74 -10.48
CA LEU A 368 -35.16 25.97 -10.23
C LEU A 368 -36.03 24.84 -10.80
N GLU A 369 -35.72 24.36 -12.00
CA GLU A 369 -36.52 23.34 -12.71
C GLU A 369 -36.40 21.95 -12.09
N LYS A 370 -35.21 21.60 -11.60
CA LYS A 370 -34.87 20.23 -11.15
C LYS A 370 -34.79 20.10 -9.62
N GLY A 371 -34.86 21.22 -8.91
CA GLY A 371 -34.51 21.33 -7.50
C GLY A 371 -33.03 21.04 -7.23
N LEU A 372 -32.71 20.69 -5.98
CA LEU A 372 -31.39 20.26 -5.58
C LEU A 372 -31.35 18.74 -5.42
N THR A 373 -30.90 18.06 -6.47
CA THR A 373 -30.45 16.67 -6.40
C THR A 373 -29.02 16.58 -5.86
N GLY A 374 -28.77 15.56 -5.06
CA GLY A 374 -27.46 15.22 -4.52
C GLY A 374 -27.50 13.91 -3.74
N ARG A 375 -26.48 13.66 -2.92
CA ARG A 375 -26.32 12.43 -2.14
C ARG A 375 -25.99 12.76 -0.69
N LEU A 376 -26.35 11.87 0.21
CA LEU A 376 -25.73 11.74 1.54
C LEU A 376 -24.99 10.41 1.61
N TYR A 377 -23.94 10.36 2.43
CA TYR A 377 -23.33 9.13 2.90
C TYR A 377 -23.41 9.12 4.41
N ASP A 378 -24.06 8.10 4.97
CA ASP A 378 -24.15 7.90 6.41
C ASP A 378 -23.95 6.43 6.79
N LEU A 379 -24.20 6.07 8.05
CA LEU A 379 -23.91 4.74 8.57
C LEU A 379 -24.86 3.64 8.05
N GLU A 380 -25.95 3.99 7.35
CA GLU A 380 -26.80 3.06 6.62
C GLU A 380 -26.49 2.98 5.11
N GLY A 381 -25.57 3.82 4.59
CA GLY A 381 -25.07 3.74 3.20
C GLY A 381 -25.10 5.08 2.44
N GLU A 382 -25.11 5.00 1.11
CA GLU A 382 -25.49 6.14 0.26
C GLU A 382 -27.00 6.35 0.32
N ILE A 383 -27.46 7.60 0.34
CA ILE A 383 -28.88 7.97 0.28
C ILE A 383 -29.06 9.06 -0.79
N PRO A 384 -29.83 8.83 -1.87
CA PRO A 384 -30.12 9.87 -2.86
C PRO A 384 -31.08 10.90 -2.25
N VAL A 385 -30.74 12.18 -2.39
CA VAL A 385 -31.53 13.29 -1.83
C VAL A 385 -32.00 14.20 -2.95
N LYS A 386 -33.30 14.51 -2.96
CA LYS A 386 -33.90 15.53 -3.80
C LYS A 386 -34.62 16.54 -2.92
N LEU A 387 -34.00 17.69 -2.70
CA LEU A 387 -34.65 18.80 -2.01
C LEU A 387 -35.39 19.66 -3.05
N LEU A 388 -36.71 19.80 -2.88
CA LEU A 388 -37.53 20.69 -3.68
C LEU A 388 -37.59 22.08 -3.02
N PHE A 389 -37.50 23.12 -3.85
CA PHE A 389 -37.52 24.51 -3.38
C PHE A 389 -38.60 25.31 -4.08
N LYS A 390 -39.48 25.93 -3.29
CA LYS A 390 -40.49 26.89 -3.73
C LYS A 390 -40.00 28.31 -3.47
N LYS A 391 -40.25 29.24 -4.38
CA LYS A 391 -39.80 30.64 -4.28
C LYS A 391 -40.97 31.61 -4.40
N GLU A 392 -41.36 32.20 -3.28
CA GLU A 392 -42.46 33.16 -3.21
C GLU A 392 -41.91 34.58 -3.09
N GLY A 393 -41.97 35.33 -4.20
CA GLY A 393 -41.36 36.66 -4.31
C GLY A 393 -39.84 36.65 -4.08
N LYS A 394 -39.41 37.06 -2.88
CA LYS A 394 -38.01 37.03 -2.41
C LYS A 394 -37.71 35.90 -1.41
N LYS A 395 -38.74 35.26 -0.84
CA LYS A 395 -38.59 34.16 0.13
C LYS A 395 -38.33 32.84 -0.58
N TRP A 396 -37.76 31.89 0.16
CA TRP A 396 -37.52 30.51 -0.28
C TRP A 396 -38.03 29.55 0.78
N TYR A 397 -38.58 28.43 0.33
CA TYR A 397 -39.15 27.38 1.16
C TYR A 397 -38.61 26.02 0.70
N LEU A 398 -38.36 25.13 1.64
CA LEU A 398 -38.03 23.72 1.43
C LEU A 398 -39.32 22.92 1.55
N THR A 399 -39.68 22.17 0.51
CA THR A 399 -40.90 21.34 0.48
C THR A 399 -40.52 19.87 0.62
N ILE A 400 -41.06 19.20 1.65
CA ILE A 400 -40.80 17.78 1.95
C ILE A 400 -42.12 17.13 2.37
N GLY A 401 -42.57 16.13 1.60
CA GLY A 401 -43.93 15.60 1.74
C GLY A 401 -44.96 16.72 1.53
N GLU A 402 -45.91 16.82 2.46
CA GLU A 402 -46.94 17.86 2.47
C GLU A 402 -46.51 19.14 3.24
N TYR A 403 -45.28 19.17 3.79
CA TYR A 403 -44.82 20.25 4.67
C TYR A 403 -43.91 21.26 3.94
N GLU A 404 -44.15 22.55 4.18
CA GLU A 404 -43.33 23.68 3.66
C GLU A 404 -42.57 24.39 4.79
N TYR A 405 -41.23 24.33 4.73
CA TYR A 405 -40.34 24.91 5.75
C TYR A 405 -39.65 26.18 5.23
N HIS A 406 -39.82 27.32 5.90
CA HIS A 406 -39.27 28.61 5.47
C HIS A 406 -37.75 28.72 5.67
N LEU A 407 -37.01 28.88 4.58
CA LEU A 407 -35.54 28.94 4.57
C LEU A 407 -35.01 30.35 4.87
N LYS A 408 -34.78 30.62 6.15
CA LYS A 408 -34.00 31.77 6.64
C LYS A 408 -32.66 31.84 5.86
N GLY A 409 -32.44 32.91 5.09
CA GLY A 409 -31.23 33.15 4.29
C GLY A 409 -31.27 32.76 2.79
N GLY A 410 -32.35 32.15 2.29
CA GLY A 410 -32.62 32.01 0.84
C GLY A 410 -31.51 31.34 0.01
N LYS A 411 -31.12 31.93 -1.14
CA LYS A 411 -30.08 31.37 -2.05
C LYS A 411 -28.75 31.04 -1.36
N ALA A 412 -28.35 31.77 -0.31
CA ALA A 412 -27.13 31.48 0.44
C ALA A 412 -27.28 30.20 1.27
N THR A 413 -28.44 30.01 1.90
CA THR A 413 -28.80 28.79 2.63
C THR A 413 -28.93 27.60 1.68
N ILE A 414 -29.54 27.77 0.50
CA ILE A 414 -29.59 26.73 -0.53
C ILE A 414 -28.18 26.34 -0.99
N LYS A 415 -27.28 27.30 -1.23
CA LYS A 415 -25.85 27.00 -1.54
C LYS A 415 -25.13 26.29 -0.39
N ARG A 416 -25.49 26.53 0.88
CA ARG A 416 -24.96 25.77 2.02
C ARG A 416 -25.46 24.32 2.01
N LEU A 417 -26.75 24.07 1.76
CA LEU A 417 -27.28 22.71 1.64
C LEU A 417 -26.70 21.98 0.41
N GLU A 418 -26.60 22.68 -0.73
CA GLU A 418 -25.95 22.20 -1.96
C GLU A 418 -24.48 21.83 -1.72
N SER A 419 -23.74 22.61 -0.93
CA SER A 419 -22.34 22.29 -0.63
C SER A 419 -22.15 20.98 0.13
N VAL A 420 -23.14 20.58 0.93
CA VAL A 420 -23.17 19.24 1.55
C VAL A 420 -23.54 18.22 0.47
N LEU A 421 -24.72 18.35 -0.14
CA LEU A 421 -25.31 17.34 -1.01
C LEU A 421 -24.58 17.10 -2.35
N LYS A 422 -23.78 18.06 -2.82
CA LYS A 422 -22.88 17.94 -3.99
C LYS A 422 -21.40 17.87 -3.62
N GLY A 423 -21.06 17.73 -2.33
CA GLY A 423 -19.69 17.57 -1.86
C GLY A 423 -18.75 18.75 -2.12
N THR A 424 -19.27 19.95 -2.41
CA THR A 424 -18.48 21.16 -2.69
C THR A 424 -18.19 22.00 -1.43
N ALA A 425 -18.57 21.53 -0.24
CA ALA A 425 -18.23 22.15 1.04
C ALA A 425 -16.71 22.27 1.21
N GLN A 426 -16.25 23.40 1.74
CA GLN A 426 -14.81 23.66 1.97
C GLN A 426 -14.21 22.60 2.90
N THR A 427 -14.80 22.41 4.08
CA THR A 427 -14.42 21.36 5.03
C THR A 427 -14.75 19.97 4.48
N TYR A 428 -13.76 19.08 4.37
CA TYR A 428 -13.95 17.72 3.83
C TYR A 428 -15.02 16.91 4.59
N ARG A 429 -15.06 17.00 5.93
CA ARG A 429 -16.04 16.29 6.78
C ARG A 429 -17.49 16.79 6.61
N ALA A 430 -17.69 17.96 6.01
CA ALA A 430 -19.00 18.54 5.73
C ALA A 430 -19.58 18.11 4.37
N ARG A 431 -18.83 17.31 3.59
CA ARG A 431 -19.25 16.82 2.26
C ARG A 431 -20.12 15.59 2.43
N TYR A 432 -21.33 15.62 1.87
CA TYR A 432 -22.33 14.55 1.89
C TYR A 432 -22.73 14.03 3.29
N SER A 433 -22.39 14.73 4.36
CA SER A 433 -22.56 14.23 5.73
C SER A 433 -23.97 14.49 6.28
N THR A 434 -24.64 13.43 6.75
CA THR A 434 -25.92 13.55 7.48
C THR A 434 -25.77 14.26 8.83
N GLU A 435 -24.62 14.13 9.52
CA GLU A 435 -24.33 14.89 10.76
C GLU A 435 -24.24 16.41 10.47
N GLU A 436 -23.65 16.78 9.33
CA GLU A 436 -23.56 18.18 8.88
C GLU A 436 -24.91 18.71 8.40
N LEU A 437 -25.69 17.90 7.67
CA LEU A 437 -27.02 18.29 7.22
C LEU A 437 -27.98 18.46 8.41
N TYR A 438 -27.91 17.59 9.42
CA TYR A 438 -28.63 17.75 10.68
C TYR A 438 -28.34 19.11 11.32
N THR A 439 -27.06 19.40 11.58
CA THR A 439 -26.64 20.69 12.18
C THR A 439 -27.20 21.88 11.39
N ARG A 440 -27.03 21.88 10.06
CA ARG A 440 -27.50 22.97 9.19
C ARG A 440 -29.02 23.09 9.12
N LEU A 441 -29.79 22.01 9.29
CA LEU A 441 -31.25 22.07 9.36
C LEU A 441 -31.72 22.56 10.73
N SER A 442 -31.11 22.07 11.83
CA SER A 442 -31.39 22.50 13.20
C SER A 442 -31.15 24.01 13.38
N ASP A 443 -30.09 24.56 12.81
CA ASP A 443 -29.81 26.02 12.80
C ASP A 443 -30.94 26.85 12.14
N ILE A 444 -31.69 26.27 11.20
CA ILE A 444 -32.74 26.96 10.44
C ILE A 444 -34.12 26.75 11.09
N LEU A 445 -34.41 25.51 11.51
CA LEU A 445 -35.76 25.01 11.82
C LEU A 445 -35.94 24.50 13.27
N GLY A 446 -34.86 24.15 13.98
CA GLY A 446 -34.89 23.49 15.29
C GLY A 446 -34.69 21.97 15.22
N GLU A 447 -34.26 21.36 16.33
CA GLU A 447 -33.83 19.94 16.35
C GLU A 447 -34.91 18.94 15.92
N GLU A 448 -36.15 19.07 16.45
CA GLU A 448 -37.19 18.08 16.19
C GLU A 448 -37.61 18.04 14.71
N ASP A 449 -37.78 19.21 14.09
CA ASP A 449 -38.15 19.27 12.68
C ASP A 449 -36.97 18.90 11.78
N ALA A 450 -35.73 19.18 12.19
CA ALA A 450 -34.53 18.66 11.52
C ALA A 450 -34.43 17.13 11.58
N LEU A 451 -34.83 16.49 12.70
CA LEU A 451 -34.93 15.03 12.80
C LEU A 451 -36.02 14.48 11.88
N LYS A 452 -37.25 14.98 11.96
CA LYS A 452 -38.39 14.56 11.11
C LYS A 452 -38.03 14.68 9.62
N ILE A 453 -37.43 15.80 9.22
CA ILE A 453 -36.95 16.03 7.85
C ILE A 453 -35.93 14.98 7.42
N LEU A 454 -34.96 14.65 8.28
CA LEU A 454 -33.97 13.62 7.95
C LEU A 454 -34.56 12.22 7.88
N GLU A 455 -35.51 11.87 8.75
CA GLU A 455 -36.20 10.57 8.68
C GLU A 455 -36.97 10.43 7.36
N VAL A 456 -37.76 11.45 6.96
CA VAL A 456 -38.47 11.46 5.67
C VAL A 456 -37.49 11.44 4.48
N ILE A 457 -36.35 12.15 4.54
CA ILE A 457 -35.31 12.08 3.51
C ILE A 457 -34.71 10.66 3.41
N LYS A 458 -34.47 10.00 4.55
CA LYS A 458 -33.93 8.62 4.59
C LYS A 458 -34.92 7.61 4.03
N GLU A 459 -36.21 7.72 4.34
CA GLU A 459 -37.25 6.84 3.84
C GLU A 459 -37.49 7.04 2.34
N TYR A 460 -37.63 8.30 1.89
CA TYR A 460 -37.80 8.62 0.47
C TYR A 460 -36.57 8.22 -0.36
N GLY A 461 -35.36 8.40 0.16
CA GLY A 461 -34.13 7.95 -0.50
C GLY A 461 -34.04 6.43 -0.65
N LYS A 462 -34.55 5.66 0.32
CA LYS A 462 -34.65 4.19 0.22
C LYS A 462 -35.71 3.75 -0.79
N LEU A 463 -36.85 4.44 -0.87
CA LEU A 463 -37.86 4.21 -1.90
C LEU A 463 -37.31 4.47 -3.31
N LEU A 464 -36.56 5.55 -3.52
CA LEU A 464 -35.87 5.82 -4.78
C LEU A 464 -34.89 4.69 -5.16
N GLN A 465 -34.04 4.24 -4.22
CA GLN A 465 -33.11 3.13 -4.48
C GLN A 465 -33.80 1.79 -4.75
N ALA A 466 -34.99 1.55 -4.19
CA ALA A 466 -35.79 0.37 -4.49
C ALA A 466 -36.40 0.44 -5.90
N LEU A 467 -36.76 1.64 -6.37
CA LEU A 467 -37.30 1.87 -7.72
C LEU A 467 -36.21 1.85 -8.80
N GLU A 468 -34.97 2.25 -8.47
CA GLU A 468 -33.80 2.22 -9.37
C GLU A 468 -33.20 0.81 -9.56
N LYS A 469 -33.54 -0.17 -8.70
CA LYS A 469 -33.06 -1.56 -8.79
C LYS A 469 -34.01 -2.45 -9.62
N LYS A 470 -34.21 -2.08 -10.88
CA LYS A 470 -34.88 -2.91 -11.90
C LYS A 470 -33.90 -3.46 -12.92
#